data_AF-A0A553STF1-F1
#
_entry.id   AF-A0A553STF1-F1
#
_cell.length_a   1.000
_cell.length_b   1.000
_cell.length_c   1.000
_cell.angle_alpha   90.00
_cell.angle_beta   90.00
_cell.angle_gamma   90.00
#
_symmetry.space_group_name_H-M   'P 1'
#
loop_
_entity.id
_entity.type
_entity.pdbx_description
1 polymer ?
#
loop_
_entity_poly.entity_id
_entity_poly.type
_entity_poly.pdbx_seq_one_letter_code
_entity_poly.pdbx_strand_id
1 'polypeptide(L)'
;MVFGHFLFLGNNINMKKYFIFNLNYIPILLVIHLCILLLAYFASYLSSINLLNNGYIDQRAITFITNENPSFIMKNQDNSILIQSQQDSNKVKNILLGEKVLLPPINWIENYSEITLGKENVAIIGENAQKENVPKDYEIIGTFSYLDSYKLNNDIWLISRDGQVNDKNGNIYIFNSQKEDSYKQIRKLLKERSIKIVDTESSGTYTLNSNKTLINALKIGLFF
;
A
#
# COMPACT_ATOMS: atom_id res chain seq x y z
N MET A 1 9.04 -66.90 3.10
CA MET A 1 9.40 -67.93 4.10
C MET A 1 10.90 -67.85 4.32
N VAL A 2 11.35 -67.95 5.58
CA VAL A 2 12.77 -67.97 6.05
C VAL A 2 13.44 -66.57 6.07
N PHE A 3 13.41 -65.81 7.17
CA PHE A 3 14.18 -65.90 8.44
C PHE A 3 15.71 -65.92 8.29
N GLY A 4 16.36 -64.85 8.75
CA GLY A 4 17.59 -64.90 9.53
C GLY A 4 18.92 -64.96 8.76
N HIS A 5 19.65 -63.85 8.78
CA HIS A 5 21.03 -63.89 9.24
C HIS A 5 21.44 -62.53 9.85
N PHE A 6 21.53 -62.53 11.17
CA PHE A 6 22.34 -61.59 11.92
C PHE A 6 23.79 -61.73 11.46
N LEU A 7 24.41 -60.65 11.02
CA LEU A 7 25.86 -60.47 11.05
C LEU A 7 26.13 -59.06 11.57
N PHE A 8 26.24 -59.01 12.90
CA PHE A 8 26.85 -57.95 13.65
C PHE A 8 28.35 -57.99 13.35
N LEU A 9 28.86 -57.06 12.56
CA LEU A 9 30.29 -56.75 12.49
C LEU A 9 30.42 -55.24 12.49
N GLY A 10 31.09 -54.75 13.52
CA GLY A 10 31.03 -53.38 13.96
C GLY A 10 31.61 -52.41 12.94
N ASN A 11 30.91 -51.30 12.80
CA ASN A 11 31.58 -50.02 12.73
C ASN A 11 30.78 -49.05 13.59
N ASN A 12 31.48 -48.43 14.54
CA ASN A 12 31.02 -47.39 15.45
C ASN A 12 30.46 -46.19 14.66
N ILE A 13 29.22 -46.29 14.18
CA ILE A 13 28.46 -45.12 13.74
C ILE A 13 27.78 -44.59 14.99
N ASN A 14 28.54 -43.77 15.69
CA ASN A 14 28.07 -42.92 16.77
C ASN A 14 27.07 -41.93 16.15
N MET A 15 25.83 -42.36 15.89
CA MET A 15 24.73 -41.47 15.58
C MET A 15 24.45 -40.65 16.83
N LYS A 16 25.23 -39.57 17.00
CA LYS A 16 24.87 -38.46 17.86
C LYS A 16 23.44 -38.08 17.49
N LYS A 17 22.52 -38.31 18.43
CA LYS A 17 21.17 -37.78 18.42
C LYS A 17 21.29 -36.25 18.40
N TYR A 18 21.40 -35.67 17.21
CA TYR A 18 21.28 -34.23 17.04
C TYR A 18 19.79 -33.87 17.27
N PHE A 19 19.59 -32.80 18.04
CA PHE A 19 18.32 -32.31 18.60
C PHE A 19 17.82 -32.95 19.90
N ILE A 20 18.64 -32.85 20.95
CA ILE A 20 18.09 -32.58 22.28
C ILE A 20 17.96 -31.05 22.37
N PHE A 21 16.74 -30.51 22.35
CA PHE A 21 16.48 -29.12 22.74
C PHE A 21 16.99 -28.96 24.18
N ASN A 22 18.19 -28.42 24.36
CA ASN A 22 18.71 -28.12 25.68
C ASN A 22 17.87 -26.96 26.23
N LEU A 23 17.16 -27.17 27.36
CA LEU A 23 16.28 -26.15 27.96
C LEU A 23 17.00 -24.82 28.19
N ASN A 24 18.34 -24.85 28.34
CA ASN A 24 19.16 -23.66 28.49
C ASN A 24 19.17 -22.74 27.26
N TYR A 25 18.81 -23.21 26.06
CA TYR A 25 18.70 -22.38 24.85
C TYR A 25 17.32 -21.78 24.62
N ILE A 26 16.28 -22.26 25.34
CA ILE A 26 14.92 -21.71 25.27
C ILE A 26 14.88 -20.20 25.59
N PRO A 27 15.53 -19.69 26.66
CA PRO A 27 15.51 -18.25 26.93
C PRO A 27 16.20 -17.43 25.83
N ILE A 28 17.28 -17.96 25.24
CA ILE A 28 17.99 -17.29 24.14
C ILE A 28 17.10 -17.21 22.90
N LEU A 29 16.42 -18.30 22.53
CA LEU A 29 15.48 -18.32 21.41
C LEU A 29 14.30 -17.36 21.63
N LEU A 30 13.81 -17.23 22.86
CA LEU A 30 12.74 -16.32 23.22
C LEU A 30 13.17 -14.86 23.06
N VAL A 31 14.38 -14.51 23.52
CA VAL A 31 14.96 -13.16 23.34
C VAL A 31 15.11 -12.84 21.85
N ILE A 32 15.65 -13.78 21.05
CA ILE A 32 15.77 -13.60 19.59
C ILE A 32 14.39 -13.38 18.96
N HIS A 33 13.38 -14.16 19.35
CA HIS A 33 12.02 -14.00 18.85
C HIS A 33 11.42 -12.62 19.19
N LEU A 34 11.60 -12.15 20.43
CA LEU A 34 11.18 -10.81 20.84
C LEU A 34 11.88 -9.71 20.04
N CYS A 35 13.18 -9.84 19.78
CA CYS A 35 13.92 -8.91 18.94
C CYS A 35 13.38 -8.88 17.50
N ILE A 36 13.08 -10.05 16.91
CA ILE A 36 12.49 -10.13 15.57
C ILE A 36 11.11 -9.47 15.53
N LEU A 37 10.26 -9.71 16.53
CA LEU A 37 8.94 -9.08 16.62
C LEU A 37 9.04 -7.56 16.75
N LEU A 38 9.98 -7.06 17.56
CA LEU A 38 10.23 -5.63 17.71
C LEU A 38 10.68 -4.97 16.41
N LEU A 39 11.60 -5.63 15.69
CA LEU A 39 12.08 -5.16 14.38
C LEU A 39 10.97 -5.15 13.33
N ALA A 40 10.14 -6.19 13.29
CA ALA A 40 8.99 -6.26 12.40
C ALA A 40 7.97 -5.15 12.70
N TYR A 41 7.69 -4.90 13.99
CA TYR A 41 6.83 -3.81 14.43
C TYR A 41 7.38 -2.45 14.01
N PHE A 42 8.67 -2.20 14.24
CA PHE A 42 9.32 -0.95 13.86
C PHE A 42 9.30 -0.71 12.35
N ALA A 43 9.57 -1.75 11.55
CA ALA A 43 9.48 -1.67 10.09
C ALA A 43 8.04 -1.36 9.62
N SER A 44 7.04 -1.99 10.23
CA SER A 44 5.63 -1.71 9.95
C SER A 44 5.24 -0.29 10.33
N TYR A 45 5.74 0.23 11.46
CA TYR A 45 5.48 1.59 11.93
C TYR A 45 6.05 2.64 10.97
N LEU A 46 7.32 2.49 10.55
CA LEU A 46 7.92 3.34 9.53
C LEU A 46 7.16 3.26 8.21
N SER A 47 6.65 2.07 7.87
CA SER A 47 5.85 1.92 6.66
C SER A 47 4.54 2.70 6.73
N SER A 48 3.87 2.63 7.87
CA SER A 48 2.63 3.36 8.12
C SER A 48 2.83 4.87 8.06
N ILE A 49 3.83 5.41 8.76
CA ILE A 49 4.14 6.86 8.74
C ILE A 49 4.39 7.35 7.32
N ASN A 50 5.20 6.62 6.56
CA ASN A 50 5.50 7.03 5.21
C ASN A 50 4.25 6.95 4.31
N LEU A 51 3.37 5.95 4.47
CA LEU A 51 2.10 5.92 3.75
C LEU A 51 1.28 7.17 4.08
N LEU A 52 1.14 7.52 5.35
CA LEU A 52 0.39 8.68 5.80
C LEU A 52 0.94 9.98 5.23
N ASN A 53 2.25 10.22 5.34
CA ASN A 53 2.91 11.42 4.82
C ASN A 53 2.78 11.54 3.29
N ASN A 54 2.62 10.41 2.60
CA ASN A 54 2.55 10.36 1.15
C ASN A 54 1.12 10.34 0.62
N GLY A 55 0.11 10.53 1.48
CA GLY A 55 -1.29 10.56 1.07
C GLY A 55 -1.82 9.18 0.75
N TYR A 56 -1.36 8.17 1.50
CA TYR A 56 -1.72 6.75 1.37
C TYR A 56 -1.29 6.10 0.04
N ILE A 57 -0.13 6.55 -0.46
CA ILE A 57 0.51 6.05 -1.68
C ILE A 57 1.66 5.11 -1.30
N ASP A 58 1.58 3.84 -1.73
CA ASP A 58 2.62 2.82 -1.52
C ASP A 58 3.88 3.11 -2.36
N GLN A 59 5.04 2.64 -1.91
CA GLN A 59 6.31 2.71 -2.63
C GLN A 59 6.28 2.05 -4.03
N ARG A 60 5.36 1.11 -4.25
CA ARG A 60 5.14 0.41 -5.53
C ARG A 60 4.18 1.18 -6.44
N ALA A 61 3.61 2.29 -6.01
CA ALA A 61 2.73 3.07 -6.85
C ALA A 61 3.49 3.65 -8.04
N ILE A 62 2.80 3.83 -9.16
CA ILE A 62 3.34 4.53 -10.31
C ILE A 62 2.55 5.79 -10.58
N THR A 63 3.26 6.85 -10.97
CA THR A 63 2.62 8.06 -11.49
C THR A 63 2.81 8.10 -13.00
N PHE A 64 1.73 8.34 -13.74
CA PHE A 64 1.78 8.37 -15.19
C PHE A 64 0.76 9.33 -15.79
N ILE A 65 1.03 9.71 -17.03
CA ILE A 65 0.13 10.47 -17.89
C ILE A 65 -0.27 9.55 -19.04
N THR A 66 -1.56 9.54 -19.38
CA THR A 66 -2.09 8.79 -20.51
C THR A 66 -3.15 9.62 -21.25
N ASN A 67 -3.28 9.35 -22.55
CA ASN A 67 -4.35 9.90 -23.38
C ASN A 67 -5.56 8.94 -23.49
N GLU A 68 -5.42 7.71 -22.98
CA GLU A 68 -6.49 6.71 -22.92
C GLU A 68 -7.22 6.84 -21.59
N ASN A 69 -8.56 6.74 -21.57
CA ASN A 69 -9.34 6.82 -20.34
C ASN A 69 -9.04 5.61 -19.43
N PRO A 70 -8.41 5.78 -18.26
CA PRO A 70 -8.00 4.65 -17.42
C PRO A 70 -9.13 4.05 -16.57
N SER A 71 -10.38 4.48 -16.68
CA SER A 71 -11.50 3.92 -15.88
C SER A 71 -11.64 2.41 -16.03
N PHE A 72 -11.33 1.87 -17.23
CA PHE A 72 -11.42 0.42 -17.48
C PHE A 72 -10.42 -0.40 -16.67
N ILE A 73 -9.33 0.21 -16.21
CA ILE A 73 -8.28 -0.43 -15.40
C ILE A 73 -8.90 -0.96 -14.11
N MET A 74 -9.88 -0.25 -13.55
CA MET A 74 -10.41 -0.57 -12.22
C MET A 74 -11.48 -1.67 -12.19
N LYS A 75 -12.10 -2.00 -13.34
CA LYS A 75 -13.23 -2.94 -13.39
C LYS A 75 -12.90 -4.37 -12.95
N ASN A 76 -11.62 -4.75 -12.88
CA ASN A 76 -11.18 -6.11 -12.54
C ASN A 76 -9.96 -6.13 -11.60
N GLN A 77 -9.70 -5.04 -10.87
CA GLN A 77 -8.51 -4.94 -10.02
C GLN A 77 -8.87 -5.01 -8.55
N ASP A 78 -8.44 -6.11 -7.93
CA ASP A 78 -8.44 -6.26 -6.49
C ASP A 78 -7.44 -5.29 -5.85
N ASN A 79 -7.80 -4.75 -4.69
CA ASN A 79 -6.90 -4.04 -3.79
C ASN A 79 -6.05 -2.94 -4.46
N SER A 80 -6.65 -2.22 -5.41
CA SER A 80 -5.96 -1.19 -6.18
C SER A 80 -6.70 0.13 -6.12
N ILE A 81 -5.95 1.23 -6.06
CA ILE A 81 -6.46 2.60 -6.06
C ILE A 81 -5.88 3.30 -7.27
N LEU A 82 -6.75 3.98 -8.01
CA LEU A 82 -6.35 4.89 -9.06
C LEU A 82 -6.77 6.31 -8.63
N ILE A 83 -5.78 7.19 -8.50
CA ILE A 83 -5.95 8.57 -8.09
C ILE A 83 -5.70 9.45 -9.31
N GLN A 84 -6.65 10.30 -9.67
CA GLN A 84 -6.48 11.31 -10.71
C GLN A 84 -6.36 12.68 -10.05
N SER A 85 -5.38 13.48 -10.48
CA SER A 85 -5.22 14.88 -10.05
C SER A 85 -4.88 15.79 -11.23
N GLN A 86 -5.11 17.09 -11.04
CA GLN A 86 -4.60 18.11 -11.94
C GLN A 86 -3.15 18.43 -11.59
N GLN A 87 -2.33 18.66 -12.63
CA GLN A 87 -0.92 19.03 -12.47
C GLN A 87 -0.71 20.28 -11.61
N ASP A 88 -1.66 21.23 -11.67
CA ASP A 88 -1.58 22.53 -10.97
C ASP A 88 -2.41 22.57 -9.67
N SER A 89 -3.25 21.58 -9.41
CA SER A 89 -4.07 21.47 -8.19
C SER A 89 -4.05 20.04 -7.66
N ASN A 90 -3.10 19.79 -6.75
CA ASN A 90 -2.96 18.50 -6.09
C ASN A 90 -3.92 18.29 -4.91
N LYS A 91 -4.80 19.25 -4.61
CA LYS A 91 -5.67 19.20 -3.42
C LYS A 91 -6.94 18.38 -3.66
N VAL A 92 -7.59 18.52 -4.81
CA VAL A 92 -8.80 17.77 -5.14
C VAL A 92 -8.43 16.60 -6.04
N LYS A 93 -8.80 15.39 -5.61
CA LYS A 93 -8.41 14.13 -6.27
C LYS A 93 -9.64 13.30 -6.56
N ASN A 94 -9.77 12.83 -7.78
CA ASN A 94 -10.77 11.81 -8.10
C ASN A 94 -10.17 10.44 -7.80
N ILE A 95 -10.86 9.64 -7.00
CA ILE A 95 -10.40 8.35 -6.52
C ILE A 95 -11.30 7.28 -7.12
N LEU A 96 -10.67 6.34 -7.82
CA LEU A 96 -11.30 5.11 -8.27
C LEU A 96 -10.78 3.94 -7.43
N LEU A 97 -11.71 3.18 -6.87
CA LEU A 97 -11.45 2.08 -5.95
C LEU A 97 -11.74 0.75 -6.63
N GLY A 98 -10.86 -0.23 -6.42
CA GLY A 98 -11.13 -1.62 -6.71
C GLY A 98 -12.01 -2.26 -5.63
N GLU A 99 -12.34 -3.55 -5.79
CA GLU A 99 -13.33 -4.22 -4.94
C GLU A 99 -12.96 -4.28 -3.44
N LYS A 100 -11.67 -4.40 -3.12
CA LYS A 100 -11.16 -4.61 -1.76
C LYS A 100 -10.00 -3.68 -1.44
N VAL A 101 -10.27 -2.39 -1.46
CA VAL A 101 -9.28 -1.37 -1.13
C VAL A 101 -9.29 -1.06 0.36
N LEU A 102 -8.11 -0.97 0.97
CA LEU A 102 -7.95 -0.32 2.27
C LEU A 102 -7.92 1.19 2.05
N LEU A 103 -8.85 1.92 2.66
CA LEU A 103 -8.83 3.37 2.73
C LEU A 103 -8.01 3.84 3.95
N PRO A 104 -7.50 5.09 3.94
CA PRO A 104 -7.04 5.71 5.17
C PRO A 104 -8.18 5.70 6.20
N PRO A 105 -7.88 5.51 7.50
CA PRO A 105 -8.87 5.72 8.55
C PRO A 105 -9.62 7.06 8.46
N ILE A 106 -10.94 6.97 8.63
CA ILE A 106 -11.90 8.07 8.47
C ILE A 106 -12.67 8.22 9.79
N ASN A 107 -12.80 9.46 10.24
CA ASN A 107 -13.78 9.87 11.24
C ASN A 107 -15.11 10.09 10.51
N TRP A 108 -15.96 9.08 10.54
CA TRP A 108 -17.26 9.08 9.87
C TRP A 108 -18.22 10.05 10.55
N ILE A 109 -19.01 10.75 9.74
CA ILE A 109 -20.20 11.44 10.24
C ILE A 109 -21.25 10.35 10.53
N GLU A 110 -21.94 10.45 11.68
CA GLU A 110 -22.71 9.38 12.34
C GLU A 110 -23.70 8.58 11.46
N ASN A 111 -24.09 9.09 10.28
CA ASN A 111 -24.99 8.42 9.33
C ASN A 111 -24.30 7.62 8.21
N TYR A 112 -22.96 7.58 8.17
CA TYR A 112 -22.21 7.06 7.01
C TYR A 112 -21.31 5.86 7.30
N SER A 113 -21.37 5.31 8.52
CA SER A 113 -20.61 4.12 8.92
C SER A 113 -20.95 2.85 8.11
N GLU A 114 -22.03 2.87 7.31
CA GLU A 114 -22.49 1.75 6.47
C GLU A 114 -22.50 2.04 4.95
N ILE A 115 -21.90 3.14 4.46
CA ILE A 115 -21.91 3.40 3.01
C ILE A 115 -21.18 2.27 2.27
N THR A 116 -21.91 1.62 1.35
CA THR A 116 -21.27 0.87 0.28
C THR A 116 -20.63 1.88 -0.69
N LEU A 117 -19.33 2.12 -0.53
CA LEU A 117 -18.51 2.90 -1.47
C LEU A 117 -18.87 2.47 -2.91
N GLY A 118 -19.32 3.42 -3.74
CA GLY A 118 -19.75 3.15 -5.12
C GLY A 118 -21.27 3.19 -5.39
N LYS A 119 -22.13 3.46 -4.40
CA LYS A 119 -23.57 3.71 -4.65
C LYS A 119 -23.91 5.19 -4.85
N GLU A 120 -23.09 6.09 -4.34
CA GLU A 120 -23.29 7.53 -4.32
C GLU A 120 -21.96 8.26 -4.56
N ASN A 121 -22.03 9.51 -5.01
CA ASN A 121 -20.86 10.37 -5.12
C ASN A 121 -20.51 10.91 -3.74
N VAL A 122 -19.36 10.51 -3.22
CA VAL A 122 -18.96 10.81 -1.84
C VAL A 122 -17.60 11.46 -1.77
N ALA A 123 -17.43 12.35 -0.80
CA ALA A 123 -16.21 13.09 -0.55
C ALA A 123 -15.67 12.79 0.85
N ILE A 124 -14.36 12.53 0.94
CA ILE A 124 -13.61 12.48 2.20
C ILE A 124 -12.64 13.66 2.18
N ILE A 125 -12.59 14.43 3.26
CA ILE A 125 -11.79 15.66 3.31
C ILE A 125 -10.76 15.62 4.42
N GLY A 126 -9.62 16.27 4.20
CA GLY A 126 -8.70 16.61 5.27
C GLY A 126 -9.24 17.71 6.17
N GLU A 127 -8.73 17.79 7.40
CA GLU A 127 -9.18 18.79 8.38
C GLU A 127 -8.92 20.24 7.94
N ASN A 128 -7.83 20.47 7.19
CA ASN A 128 -7.44 21.78 6.67
C ASN A 128 -7.94 22.02 5.22
N ALA A 129 -8.68 21.07 4.65
CA ALA A 129 -9.20 21.20 3.31
C ALA A 129 -10.37 22.20 3.28
N GLN A 130 -10.37 23.08 2.28
CA GLN A 130 -11.46 24.03 2.04
C GLN A 130 -12.68 23.28 1.51
N LYS A 131 -13.72 23.17 2.34
CA LYS A 131 -14.97 22.46 2.02
C LYS A 131 -15.66 23.03 0.78
N GLU A 132 -15.45 24.31 0.48
CA GLU A 132 -15.99 25.00 -0.69
C GLU A 132 -15.47 24.42 -2.02
N ASN A 133 -14.34 23.72 -2.00
CA ASN A 133 -13.76 23.05 -3.16
C ASN A 133 -14.40 21.68 -3.44
N VAL A 134 -15.25 21.18 -2.54
CA VAL A 134 -16.03 19.96 -2.78
C VAL A 134 -17.17 20.29 -3.75
N PRO A 135 -17.28 19.59 -4.89
CA PRO A 135 -18.38 19.80 -5.82
C PRO A 135 -19.74 19.51 -5.17
N LYS A 136 -20.77 20.26 -5.57
CA LYS A 136 -22.11 20.20 -4.93
C LYS A 136 -22.82 18.85 -5.08
N ASP A 137 -22.41 18.05 -6.06
CA ASP A 137 -22.92 16.71 -6.35
C ASP A 137 -22.24 15.62 -5.54
N TYR A 138 -21.32 15.98 -4.63
CA TYR A 138 -20.65 15.07 -3.72
C TYR A 138 -21.08 15.34 -2.28
N GLU A 139 -21.38 14.25 -1.57
CA GLU A 139 -21.71 14.31 -0.16
C GLU A 139 -20.49 14.06 0.71
N ILE A 140 -20.25 14.90 1.72
CA ILE A 140 -19.11 14.75 2.63
C ILE A 140 -19.48 13.70 3.68
N ILE A 141 -18.73 12.59 3.70
CA ILE A 141 -19.05 11.42 4.55
C ILE A 141 -18.19 11.35 5.82
N GLY A 142 -17.10 12.11 5.85
CA GLY A 142 -16.19 12.14 6.98
C GLY A 142 -14.89 12.88 6.70
N THR A 143 -14.04 12.93 7.72
CA THR A 143 -12.69 13.51 7.64
C THR A 143 -11.63 12.45 7.85
N PHE A 144 -10.42 12.63 7.29
CA PHE A 144 -9.31 11.72 7.59
C PHE A 144 -8.95 11.78 9.07
N SER A 145 -8.75 10.62 9.71
CA SER A 145 -8.54 10.49 11.16
C SER A 145 -7.12 10.83 11.64
N TYR A 146 -6.28 11.44 10.79
CA TYR A 146 -4.84 11.62 11.07
C TYR A 146 -4.42 13.08 11.14
N LEU A 147 -4.26 13.56 12.37
CA LEU A 147 -3.82 14.93 12.67
C LEU A 147 -2.43 15.28 12.11
N ASP A 148 -1.53 14.31 11.95
CA ASP A 148 -0.13 14.58 11.61
C ASP A 148 0.20 14.48 10.11
N SER A 149 -0.73 14.04 9.25
CA SER A 149 -0.46 13.96 7.81
C SER A 149 -0.72 15.31 7.14
N TYR A 150 0.35 16.04 6.82
CA TYR A 150 0.23 17.29 6.05
C TYR A 150 -0.51 17.09 4.72
N LYS A 151 -0.31 15.97 4.04
CA LYS A 151 -0.90 15.71 2.72
C LYS A 151 -2.38 15.36 2.82
N LEU A 152 -2.74 14.38 3.66
CA LEU A 152 -4.15 14.00 3.84
C LEU A 152 -4.97 15.15 4.44
N ASN A 153 -4.38 15.95 5.34
CA ASN A 153 -5.09 17.09 5.95
C ASN A 153 -5.45 18.19 4.96
N ASN A 154 -4.79 18.28 3.80
CA ASN A 154 -5.09 19.27 2.77
C ASN A 154 -5.80 18.66 1.54
N ASP A 155 -5.97 17.35 1.50
CA ASP A 155 -6.56 16.63 0.37
C ASP A 155 -8.08 16.55 0.47
N ILE A 156 -8.73 16.52 -0.69
CA ILE A 156 -10.14 16.20 -0.88
C ILE A 156 -10.20 15.00 -1.83
N TRP A 157 -10.73 13.89 -1.35
CA TRP A 157 -10.91 12.67 -2.12
C TRP A 157 -12.35 12.55 -2.57
N LEU A 158 -12.57 12.64 -3.88
CA LEU A 158 -13.86 12.49 -4.53
C LEU A 158 -13.98 11.07 -5.07
N ILE A 159 -14.94 10.31 -4.56
CA ILE A 159 -15.20 8.92 -4.97
C ILE A 159 -16.54 8.92 -5.71
N SER A 160 -16.49 8.73 -7.02
CA SER A 160 -17.70 8.73 -7.85
C SER A 160 -18.39 7.37 -7.82
N ARG A 161 -19.73 7.39 -7.81
CA ARG A 161 -20.58 6.21 -7.97
C ARG A 161 -20.24 5.39 -9.22
N ASP A 162 -20.05 6.06 -10.34
CA ASP A 162 -19.97 5.40 -11.66
C ASP A 162 -18.55 4.92 -11.99
N GLY A 163 -17.60 5.14 -11.07
CA GLY A 163 -16.20 4.76 -11.28
C GLY A 163 -15.57 5.45 -12.49
N GLN A 164 -16.06 6.63 -12.87
CA GLN A 164 -15.56 7.38 -14.01
C GLN A 164 -14.49 8.38 -13.56
N VAL A 165 -13.36 8.39 -14.26
CA VAL A 165 -12.44 9.53 -14.21
C VAL A 165 -13.02 10.69 -15.01
N ASN A 166 -12.79 11.89 -14.51
CA ASN A 166 -13.27 13.10 -15.17
C ASN A 166 -12.20 13.56 -16.17
N ASP A 167 -12.47 13.38 -17.46
CA ASP A 167 -11.55 13.74 -18.56
C ASP A 167 -11.19 15.25 -18.59
N LYS A 168 -11.95 16.11 -17.89
CA LYS A 168 -11.69 17.54 -17.77
C LYS A 168 -10.82 17.91 -16.55
N ASN A 169 -10.70 17.02 -15.56
CA ASN A 169 -10.14 17.33 -14.24
C ASN A 169 -8.77 16.67 -13.97
N GLY A 170 -8.03 16.26 -14.99
CA GLY A 170 -6.62 15.90 -14.78
C GLY A 170 -6.07 14.91 -15.78
N ASN A 171 -4.78 15.05 -16.05
CA ASN A 171 -3.98 14.21 -16.94
C ASN A 171 -2.95 13.36 -16.16
N ILE A 172 -2.82 13.56 -14.85
CA ILE A 172 -1.90 12.81 -14.00
C ILE A 172 -2.69 11.76 -13.21
N TYR A 173 -2.18 10.53 -13.27
CA TYR A 173 -2.74 9.37 -12.61
C TYR A 173 -1.71 8.73 -11.71
N ILE A 174 -2.11 8.35 -10.49
CA ILE A 174 -1.33 7.54 -9.58
C ILE A 174 -2.05 6.21 -9.39
N PHE A 175 -1.43 5.12 -9.84
CA PHE A 175 -1.95 3.78 -9.63
C PHE A 175 -1.16 3.08 -8.53
N ASN A 176 -1.86 2.64 -7.51
CA ASN A 176 -1.32 1.93 -6.36
C ASN A 176 -2.01 0.57 -6.24
N SER A 177 -1.25 -0.53 -6.36
CA SER A 177 -1.74 -1.87 -6.12
C SER A 177 -1.05 -2.52 -4.92
N GLN A 178 -1.84 -3.10 -4.02
CA GLN A 178 -1.31 -3.72 -2.80
C GLN A 178 -0.72 -5.11 -3.03
N LYS A 179 -1.19 -5.85 -4.04
CA LYS A 179 -0.82 -7.26 -4.27
C LYS A 179 0.32 -7.43 -5.28
N GLU A 180 0.31 -6.66 -6.36
CA GLU A 180 1.21 -6.84 -7.50
C GLU A 180 1.96 -5.55 -7.82
N ASP A 181 3.04 -5.66 -8.59
CA ASP A 181 3.79 -4.50 -9.09
C ASP A 181 2.88 -3.62 -9.98
N SER A 182 2.59 -2.40 -9.51
CA SER A 182 1.72 -1.42 -10.17
C SER A 182 2.22 -1.10 -11.58
N TYR A 183 3.53 -1.09 -11.80
CA TYR A 183 4.12 -0.83 -13.11
C TYR A 183 3.80 -1.95 -14.10
N LYS A 184 4.01 -3.19 -13.67
CA LYS A 184 3.76 -4.37 -14.48
C LYS A 184 2.27 -4.51 -14.83
N GLN A 185 1.38 -4.19 -13.89
CA GLN A 185 -0.06 -4.19 -14.15
C GLN A 185 -0.47 -3.14 -15.16
N ILE A 186 0.00 -1.90 -14.98
CA ILE A 186 -0.38 -0.82 -15.88
C ILE A 186 0.13 -1.06 -17.30
N ARG A 187 1.34 -1.61 -17.49
CA ARG A 187 1.81 -2.02 -18.81
C ARG A 187 1.03 -3.17 -19.45
N LYS A 188 0.38 -4.03 -18.66
CA LYS A 188 -0.52 -5.07 -19.20
C LYS A 188 -1.85 -4.49 -19.65
N LEU A 189 -2.36 -3.49 -18.92
CA LEU A 189 -3.70 -2.94 -19.10
C LEU A 189 -3.73 -1.81 -20.14
N LEU A 190 -2.68 -1.00 -20.19
CA LEU A 190 -2.48 0.09 -21.13
C LEU A 190 -1.32 -0.27 -22.06
N LYS A 191 -1.44 0.08 -23.36
CA LYS A 191 -0.33 -0.14 -24.30
C LYS A 191 0.85 0.73 -23.88
N GLU A 192 2.08 0.20 -23.88
CA GLU A 192 3.26 0.94 -23.41
C GLU A 192 3.46 2.31 -24.08
N ARG A 193 2.97 2.48 -25.31
CA ARG A 193 3.06 3.74 -26.08
C ARG A 193 2.06 4.81 -25.64
N SER A 194 1.02 4.47 -24.91
CA SER A 194 0.01 5.43 -24.41
C SER A 194 0.37 6.01 -23.04
N ILE A 195 1.47 5.56 -22.42
CA ILE A 195 1.81 5.88 -21.04
C ILE A 195 3.14 6.62 -20.97
N LYS A 196 3.13 7.82 -20.38
CA LYS A 196 4.34 8.52 -19.98
C LYS A 196 4.47 8.45 -18.46
N ILE A 197 5.45 7.70 -17.97
CA ILE A 197 5.77 7.65 -16.54
C ILE A 197 6.30 9.02 -16.13
N VAL A 198 5.83 9.51 -14.99
CA VAL A 198 6.30 10.76 -14.39
C VAL A 198 7.02 10.40 -13.10
N ASP A 199 8.31 10.74 -13.03
CA ASP A 199 9.06 10.64 -11.78
C ASP A 199 8.63 11.79 -10.87
N THR A 200 7.76 11.47 -9.92
CA THR A 200 7.26 12.45 -8.96
C THR A 200 8.11 12.46 -7.70
N GLU A 201 9.35 12.96 -7.81
CA GLU A 201 10.24 13.20 -6.66
C GLU A 201 9.59 14.12 -5.60
N SER A 202 8.61 14.94 -6.01
CA SER A 202 7.84 15.84 -5.14
C SER A 202 6.66 15.19 -4.41
N SER A 203 6.30 13.94 -4.71
CA SER A 203 5.04 13.33 -4.24
C SER A 203 5.13 12.54 -2.94
N GLY A 204 6.26 12.58 -2.24
CA GLY A 204 6.39 11.95 -0.94
C GLY A 204 7.75 11.32 -0.64
N THR A 205 7.99 10.98 0.62
CA THR A 205 9.23 10.31 1.04
C THR A 205 9.44 8.96 0.36
N TYR A 206 8.41 8.24 -0.08
CA TYR A 206 8.55 6.97 -0.81
C TYR A 206 8.95 7.11 -2.28
N THR A 207 8.61 8.22 -2.92
CA THR A 207 8.98 8.46 -4.30
C THR A 207 10.40 9.01 -4.42
N LEU A 208 10.96 9.55 -3.33
CA LEU A 208 12.38 9.94 -3.25
C LEU A 208 13.31 8.71 -3.33
N ASN A 209 14.18 8.70 -4.32
CA ASN A 209 15.19 7.65 -4.49
C ASN A 209 16.10 7.48 -3.25
N SER A 210 16.42 8.56 -2.55
CA SER A 210 17.26 8.54 -1.34
C SER A 210 16.68 7.69 -0.20
N ASN A 211 15.36 7.67 -0.05
CA ASN A 211 14.71 6.87 0.99
C ASN A 211 14.58 5.40 0.59
N LYS A 212 14.46 5.09 -0.70
CA LYS A 212 14.60 3.71 -1.20
C LYS A 212 16.00 3.18 -0.87
N THR A 213 17.03 4.01 -0.99
CA THR A 213 18.40 3.67 -0.58
C THR A 213 18.52 3.45 0.93
N LEU A 214 17.89 4.29 1.76
CA LEU A 214 17.87 4.14 3.22
C LEU A 214 17.19 2.83 3.66
N ILE A 215 16.04 2.49 3.08
CA ILE A 215 15.34 1.22 3.35
C ILE A 215 16.20 0.02 2.94
N ASN A 216 16.88 0.11 1.80
CA ASN A 216 17.79 -0.96 1.38
C ASN A 216 19.01 -1.08 2.30
N ALA A 217 19.57 0.04 2.78
CA ALA A 217 20.64 0.03 3.77
C ALA A 217 20.19 -0.59 5.10
N LEU A 218 18.98 -0.29 5.57
CA LEU A 218 18.38 -0.93 6.75
C LEU A 218 18.15 -2.43 6.55
N LYS A 219 17.70 -2.86 5.36
CA LYS A 219 17.55 -4.29 5.03
C LYS A 219 18.88 -5.02 5.03
N ILE A 220 19.93 -4.40 4.50
CA ILE A 220 21.29 -4.95 4.52
C ILE A 220 21.77 -5.05 5.97
N GLY A 221 21.60 -4.00 6.78
CA GLY A 221 21.98 -4.00 8.20
C GLY A 221 21.14 -4.92 9.10
N LEU A 222 20.00 -5.42 8.63
CA LEU A 222 19.20 -6.47 9.29
C LEU A 222 19.64 -7.89 8.92
N PHE A 223 20.34 -8.03 7.79
CA PHE A 223 20.83 -9.30 7.26
C PHE A 223 22.26 -9.61 7.75
N PHE A 224 23.01 -8.57 8.11
CA PHE A 224 24.32 -8.63 8.77
C PHE A 224 24.19 -8.52 10.28
#